data_AF-A0A355FQ26-F1
#
_entry.id   AF-A0A355FQ26-F1
#
_cell.length_a   1.000
_cell.length_b   1.000
_cell.length_c   1.000
_cell.angle_alpha   90.00
_cell.angle_beta   90.00
_cell.angle_gamma   90.00
#
_symmetry.space_group_name_H-M   'P 1'
#
loop_
_entity.id
_entity.type
_entity.pdbx_description
1 polymer ?
#
loop_
_entity_poly.entity_id
_entity_poly.type
_entity_poly.pdbx_seq_one_letter_code
_entity_poly.pdbx_strand_id
1 'polypeptide(L)'
;QDIVKNREKYDFFALLREIFSSGIRFAMENPRLLPVGMMLANDKALYQEIYGEHQDTGAEFFRQLLEFGKAQGALDPAIDLKLAATMLTGMVFSLTDIIMEDGKLDLDDMKVIDQMLYLLENGLKKKEQRVTKELGTRFQESETRMKSHKV
;
A
#
# COMPACT_ATOMS: atom_id res chain seq x y z
N GLN A 1 -0.27 -15.87 12.83
CA GLN A 1 -1.09 -16.72 11.93
C GLN A 1 -0.70 -16.40 10.49
N ASP A 2 -0.76 -17.39 9.60
CA ASP A 2 -0.23 -17.32 8.23
C ASP A 2 -1.09 -16.38 7.36
N ILE A 3 -0.66 -15.11 7.21
CA ILE A 3 -1.41 -14.04 6.53
C ILE A 3 -1.76 -14.43 5.09
N VAL A 4 -0.84 -15.13 4.42
CA VAL A 4 -1.03 -15.62 3.04
C VAL A 4 -2.21 -16.59 2.95
N LYS A 5 -2.46 -17.40 3.99
CA LYS A 5 -3.57 -18.38 4.04
C LYS A 5 -4.93 -17.76 4.36
N ASN A 6 -4.98 -16.55 4.92
CA ASN A 6 -6.22 -15.88 5.33
C ASN A 6 -6.49 -14.57 4.55
N ARG A 7 -5.74 -14.29 3.48
CA ARG A 7 -5.80 -13.03 2.72
C ARG A 7 -7.20 -12.63 2.26
N GLU A 8 -8.08 -13.60 2.02
CA GLU A 8 -9.47 -13.37 1.57
C GLU A 8 -10.39 -12.77 2.63
N LYS A 9 -9.95 -12.76 3.91
CA LYS A 9 -10.70 -12.16 5.03
C LYS A 9 -10.43 -10.66 5.20
N TYR A 10 -9.48 -10.11 4.44
CA TYR A 10 -9.04 -8.73 4.54
C TYR A 10 -9.39 -7.97 3.26
N ASP A 11 -9.82 -6.72 3.42
CA ASP A 11 -9.74 -5.76 2.33
C ASP A 11 -8.26 -5.48 1.99
N PHE A 12 -7.99 -5.08 0.75
CA PHE A 12 -6.63 -4.89 0.25
C PHE A 12 -5.74 -4.02 1.16
N PHE A 13 -6.26 -2.89 1.66
CA PHE A 13 -5.46 -1.95 2.45
C PHE A 13 -5.22 -2.46 3.88
N ALA A 14 -6.17 -3.18 4.47
CA ALA A 14 -5.98 -3.88 5.73
C ALA A 14 -4.94 -4.99 5.60
N LEU A 15 -4.96 -5.77 4.51
CA LEU A 15 -3.94 -6.78 4.23
C LEU A 15 -2.55 -6.14 4.08
N LEU A 16 -2.46 -5.04 3.31
CA LEU A 16 -1.20 -4.31 3.13
C LEU A 16 -0.65 -3.82 4.48
N ARG A 17 -1.50 -3.22 5.32
CA ARG A 17 -1.12 -2.79 6.68
C ARG A 17 -0.62 -3.94 7.55
N GLU A 18 -1.28 -5.09 7.50
CA GLU A 18 -0.90 -6.26 8.28
C GLU A 18 0.45 -6.84 7.82
N ILE A 19 0.75 -6.84 6.51
CA ILE A 19 2.05 -7.27 5.98
C ILE A 19 3.19 -6.44 6.59
N PHE A 20 3.09 -5.10 6.56
CA PHE A 20 4.11 -4.23 7.14
C PHE A 20 4.19 -4.40 8.67
N SER A 21 3.06 -4.42 9.36
CA SER A 21 3.00 -4.55 10.83
C SER A 21 3.59 -5.88 11.31
N SER A 22 3.34 -6.97 10.58
CA SER A 22 3.91 -8.28 10.90
C SER A 22 5.41 -8.35 10.58
N GLY A 23 5.90 -7.66 9.55
CA GLY A 23 7.34 -7.56 9.26
C GLY A 23 8.11 -6.88 10.38
N ILE A 24 7.61 -5.76 10.89
CA ILE A 24 8.20 -5.05 12.03
C ILE A 24 8.16 -5.90 13.30
N ARG A 25 7.01 -6.50 13.59
CA ARG A 25 6.87 -7.39 14.75
C ARG A 25 7.85 -8.55 14.69
N PHE A 26 8.03 -9.17 13.53
CA PHE A 26 9.02 -10.21 13.31
C PHE A 26 10.44 -9.71 13.60
N ALA A 27 10.80 -8.53 13.11
CA ALA A 27 12.11 -7.93 13.36
C ALA A 27 12.35 -7.61 14.85
N MET A 28 11.33 -7.09 15.56
CA MET A 28 11.37 -6.83 17.01
C MET A 28 11.48 -8.12 17.82
N GLU A 29 10.75 -9.17 17.44
CA GLU A 29 10.78 -10.48 18.10
C GLU A 29 12.08 -11.26 17.81
N ASN A 30 12.76 -10.95 16.69
CA ASN A 30 13.95 -11.64 16.21
C ASN A 30 15.11 -10.66 15.92
N PRO A 31 15.59 -9.89 16.91
CA PRO A 31 16.57 -8.82 16.69
C PRO A 31 17.91 -9.31 16.12
N ARG A 32 18.25 -10.60 16.31
CA ARG A 32 19.46 -11.22 15.73
C ARG A 32 19.36 -11.46 14.23
N LEU A 33 18.15 -11.55 13.68
CA LEU A 33 17.90 -11.73 12.25
C LEU A 33 17.83 -10.40 11.51
N LEU A 34 17.56 -9.29 12.21
CA LEU A 34 17.45 -7.96 11.62
C LEU A 34 18.73 -7.56 10.87
N PRO A 35 19.95 -7.65 11.44
CA PRO A 35 21.18 -7.32 10.70
C PRO A 35 21.39 -8.17 9.43
N VAL A 36 20.96 -9.44 9.45
CA VAL A 36 21.04 -10.34 8.28
C VAL A 36 20.05 -9.90 7.21
N GLY A 37 18.80 -9.60 7.59
CA GLY A 37 17.80 -9.05 6.67
C GLY A 37 18.23 -7.71 6.07
N MET A 38 18.87 -6.85 6.87
CA MET A 38 19.39 -5.55 6.43
C MET A 38 20.56 -5.70 5.46
N MET A 39 21.49 -6.62 5.74
CA MET A 39 22.60 -6.93 4.83
C MET A 39 22.07 -7.41 3.48
N LEU A 40 21.04 -8.26 3.47
CA LEU A 40 20.39 -8.71 2.24
C LEU A 40 19.64 -7.60 1.50
N ALA A 41 18.99 -6.68 2.21
CA ALA A 41 18.25 -5.58 1.59
C ALA A 41 19.19 -4.52 0.96
N ASN A 42 20.34 -4.26 1.58
CA ASN A 42 21.26 -3.20 1.17
C ASN A 42 22.31 -3.65 0.15
N ASP A 43 22.61 -4.95 0.07
CA ASP A 43 23.55 -5.49 -0.89
C ASP A 43 22.80 -6.19 -2.04
N LYS A 44 22.52 -5.43 -3.10
CA LYS A 44 21.85 -5.96 -4.30
C LYS A 44 22.60 -7.10 -4.96
N ALA A 45 23.94 -7.11 -4.89
CA ALA A 45 24.74 -8.18 -5.48
C ALA A 45 24.62 -9.46 -4.65
N LEU A 46 24.72 -9.35 -3.32
CA LEU A 46 24.47 -10.45 -2.39
C LEU A 46 23.03 -10.97 -2.47
N TYR A 47 22.05 -10.07 -2.61
CA TYR A 47 20.66 -10.41 -2.85
C TYR A 47 20.51 -11.23 -4.13
N GLN A 48 21.12 -10.79 -5.24
CA GLN A 48 21.10 -11.50 -6.51
C GLN A 48 21.90 -12.82 -6.46
N GLU A 49 22.99 -12.89 -5.70
CA GLU A 49 23.79 -14.10 -5.51
C GLU A 49 23.02 -15.19 -4.74
N ILE A 50 22.31 -14.80 -3.68
CA ILE A 50 21.55 -15.73 -2.82
C ILE A 50 20.24 -16.17 -3.48
N TYR A 51 19.54 -15.26 -4.17
CA TYR A 51 18.23 -15.53 -4.76
C TYR A 51 18.27 -15.88 -6.27
N GLY A 52 19.43 -15.74 -6.93
CA GLY A 52 19.65 -16.08 -8.35
C GLY A 52 19.12 -15.06 -9.36
N GLU A 53 19.10 -15.41 -10.66
CA GLU A 53 18.49 -14.60 -11.74
C GLU A 53 16.95 -14.54 -11.68
N HIS A 54 16.32 -15.09 -10.65
CA HIS A 54 14.88 -15.06 -10.49
C HIS A 54 14.41 -13.61 -10.29
N GLN A 55 13.88 -13.04 -11.38
CA GLN A 55 13.28 -11.72 -11.52
C GLN A 55 12.85 -11.07 -10.20
N ASP A 56 13.47 -9.94 -9.87
CA ASP A 56 12.94 -8.83 -9.05
C ASP A 56 11.81 -9.22 -8.08
N THR A 57 12.09 -10.17 -7.17
CA THR A 57 11.07 -10.92 -6.42
C THR A 57 10.22 -10.01 -5.54
N GLY A 58 10.77 -8.88 -5.09
CA GLY A 58 10.02 -7.84 -4.39
C GLY A 58 9.00 -7.13 -5.27
N ALA A 59 9.38 -6.73 -6.49
CA ALA A 59 8.45 -6.09 -7.42
C ALA A 59 7.38 -7.06 -7.90
N GLU A 60 7.73 -8.32 -8.15
CA GLU A 60 6.77 -9.36 -8.52
C GLU A 60 5.79 -9.67 -7.38
N PHE A 61 6.27 -9.73 -6.13
CA PHE A 61 5.41 -9.86 -4.95
C PHE A 61 4.38 -8.72 -4.87
N PHE A 62 4.84 -7.46 -4.99
CA PHE A 62 3.92 -6.31 -4.94
C PHE A 62 2.99 -6.27 -6.15
N ARG A 63 3.44 -6.71 -7.34
CA ARG A 63 2.60 -6.83 -8.53
C ARG A 63 1.43 -7.79 -8.28
N GLN A 64 1.69 -8.99 -7.74
CA GLN A 64 0.64 -9.96 -7.40
C GLN A 64 -0.31 -9.45 -6.31
N LEU A 65 0.22 -8.74 -5.31
CA LEU A 65 -0.60 -8.11 -4.26
C LEU A 65 -1.52 -7.03 -4.84
N LEU A 66 -1.01 -6.20 -5.75
CA LEU A 66 -1.79 -5.18 -6.45
C LEU A 66 -2.84 -5.79 -7.39
N GLU A 67 -2.54 -6.89 -8.07
CA GLU A 67 -3.51 -7.64 -8.87
C GLU A 67 -4.68 -8.14 -8.01
N PHE A 68 -4.40 -8.65 -6.82
CA PHE A 68 -5.42 -9.01 -5.84
C PHE A 68 -6.29 -7.81 -5.43
N GLY A 69 -5.68 -6.66 -5.14
CA GLY A 69 -6.42 -5.43 -4.83
C GLY A 69 -7.29 -4.93 -5.99
N LYS A 70 -6.78 -5.03 -7.23
CA LYS A 70 -7.53 -4.69 -8.45
C LYS A 70 -8.72 -5.63 -8.66
N ALA A 71 -8.54 -6.92 -8.43
CA ALA A 71 -9.62 -7.92 -8.52
C ALA A 71 -10.73 -7.67 -7.49
N GLN A 72 -10.41 -7.12 -6.31
CA GLN A 72 -11.40 -6.68 -5.32
C GLN A 72 -12.10 -5.37 -5.67
N GLY A 73 -11.66 -4.65 -6.70
CA GLY A 73 -12.15 -3.31 -7.03
C GLY A 73 -11.69 -2.21 -6.07
N ALA A 74 -10.70 -2.49 -5.22
CA ALA A 74 -10.16 -1.54 -4.25
C ALA A 74 -9.27 -0.46 -4.90
N LEU A 75 -8.63 -0.80 -6.02
CA LEU A 75 -7.68 0.07 -6.70
C LEU A 75 -8.34 0.88 -7.84
N ASP A 76 -7.81 2.07 -8.10
CA ASP A 76 -8.17 2.84 -9.28
C ASP A 76 -7.82 2.04 -10.55
N PRO A 77 -8.81 1.76 -11.43
CA PRO A 77 -8.58 0.93 -12.62
C PRO A 77 -7.58 1.54 -13.61
N ALA A 78 -7.31 2.84 -13.53
CA ALA A 78 -6.35 3.54 -14.38
C ALA A 78 -4.88 3.31 -13.97
N ILE A 79 -4.62 2.70 -12.81
CA ILE A 79 -3.26 2.46 -12.33
C ILE A 79 -2.55 1.38 -13.16
N ASP A 80 -1.36 1.71 -13.64
CA ASP A 80 -0.40 0.74 -14.15
C ASP A 80 0.20 -0.04 -12.98
N LEU A 81 -0.13 -1.34 -12.89
CA LEU A 81 0.28 -2.19 -11.77
C LEU A 81 1.79 -2.46 -11.75
N LYS A 82 2.45 -2.43 -12.91
CA LYS A 82 3.90 -2.65 -12.98
C LYS A 82 4.64 -1.43 -12.44
N LEU A 83 4.24 -0.23 -12.87
CA LEU A 83 4.79 1.02 -12.34
C LEU A 83 4.53 1.12 -10.83
N ALA A 84 3.30 0.87 -10.39
CA ALA A 84 2.96 0.89 -8.98
C ALA A 84 3.82 -0.10 -8.17
N ALA A 85 3.97 -1.34 -8.63
CA ALA A 85 4.79 -2.34 -7.96
C ALA A 85 6.25 -1.87 -7.80
N THR A 86 6.86 -1.34 -8.87
CA THR A 86 8.23 -0.80 -8.81
C THR A 86 8.34 0.37 -7.84
N MET A 87 7.36 1.28 -7.83
CA MET A 87 7.34 2.41 -6.88
C MET A 87 7.18 1.94 -5.44
N LEU A 88 6.31 0.95 -5.17
CA LEU A 88 6.15 0.35 -3.85
C LEU A 88 7.47 -0.28 -3.37
N THR A 89 8.15 -1.03 -4.22
CA THR A 89 9.47 -1.59 -3.89
C THR A 89 10.48 -0.50 -3.52
N GLY A 90 10.54 0.60 -4.29
CA GLY A 90 11.41 1.74 -3.97
C GLY A 90 11.05 2.44 -2.65
N MET A 91 9.74 2.58 -2.36
CA MET A 91 9.27 3.14 -1.09
C MET A 91 9.64 2.24 0.09
N VAL A 92 9.59 0.92 -0.06
CA VAL A 92 10.00 -0.03 1.00
C VAL A 92 11.48 0.14 1.33
N PHE A 93 12.35 0.24 0.32
CA PHE A 93 13.77 0.52 0.57
C PHE A 93 13.98 1.85 1.28
N SER A 94 13.29 2.91 0.82
CA SER A 94 13.37 4.23 1.46
C SER A 94 12.85 4.20 2.90
N LEU A 95 11.77 3.44 3.16
CA LEU A 95 11.21 3.25 4.49
C LEU A 95 12.21 2.53 5.41
N THR A 96 12.89 1.51 4.89
CA THR A 96 13.95 0.81 5.63
C THR A 96 15.09 1.76 6.00
N ASP A 97 15.53 2.63 5.09
CA ASP A 97 16.56 3.63 5.37
C ASP A 97 16.13 4.61 6.48
N ILE A 98 14.88 5.07 6.44
CA ILE A 98 14.32 6.01 7.43
C ILE A 98 14.22 5.35 8.82
N ILE A 99 13.64 4.16 8.89
CA ILE A 99 13.46 3.42 10.15
C ILE A 99 14.81 3.11 10.79
N MET A 100 15.84 2.84 9.98
CA MET A 100 17.13 2.39 10.47
C MET A 100 18.14 3.52 10.69
N GLU A 101 17.76 4.78 10.44
CA GLU A 101 18.64 5.94 10.53
C GLU A 101 19.30 6.08 11.91
N ASP A 102 18.57 5.77 12.99
CA ASP A 102 19.07 5.86 14.37
C ASP A 102 19.62 4.53 14.92
N GLY A 103 19.60 3.47 14.11
CA GLY A 103 20.05 2.13 14.44
C GLY A 103 19.17 1.37 15.43
N LYS A 104 17.95 1.84 15.70
CA LYS A 104 16.98 1.21 16.58
C LYS A 104 15.72 0.88 15.80
N LEU A 105 14.99 -0.11 16.29
CA LEU A 105 13.65 -0.44 15.82
C LEU A 105 12.72 -0.30 17.02
N ASP A 106 11.79 0.65 16.97
CA ASP A 106 10.87 0.96 18.06
C ASP A 106 9.44 1.28 17.59
N LEU A 107 8.60 1.73 18.52
CA LEU A 107 7.18 1.97 18.26
C LEU A 107 6.92 3.27 17.48
N ASP A 108 7.87 4.20 17.44
CA ASP A 108 7.74 5.42 16.64
C ASP A 108 7.87 5.12 15.15
N ASP A 109 8.56 4.03 14.77
CA ASP A 109 8.64 3.53 13.39
C ASP A 109 7.28 3.15 12.82
N MET A 110 6.34 2.71 13.67
CA MET A 110 4.97 2.43 13.25
C MET A 110 4.26 3.69 12.74
N LYS A 111 4.63 4.88 13.23
CA LYS A 111 4.08 6.16 12.71
C LYS A 111 4.58 6.44 11.30
N VAL A 112 5.85 6.15 11.02
CA VAL A 112 6.44 6.31 9.68
C VAL A 112 5.76 5.36 8.69
N ILE A 113 5.54 4.12 9.09
CA ILE A 113 4.81 3.12 8.28
C ILE A 113 3.38 3.58 8.01
N ASP A 114 2.69 4.09 9.03
CA ASP A 114 1.34 4.61 8.87
C ASP A 114 1.26 5.78 7.89
N GLN A 115 2.27 6.66 7.88
CA GLN A 115 2.36 7.75 6.90
C GLN A 115 2.61 7.24 5.48
N MET A 116 3.51 6.26 5.30
CA MET A 116 3.73 5.63 4.00
C MET A 116 2.45 4.93 3.51
N LEU A 117 1.78 4.16 4.37
CA LEU A 117 0.52 3.49 4.06
C LEU A 117 -0.58 4.49 3.69
N TYR A 118 -0.64 5.63 4.37
CA TYR A 118 -1.56 6.71 4.02
C TYR A 118 -1.31 7.24 2.60
N LEU A 119 -0.05 7.47 2.22
CA LEU A 119 0.31 7.90 0.86
C LEU A 119 -0.09 6.84 -0.18
N LEU A 120 0.19 5.56 0.10
CA LEU A 120 -0.17 4.45 -0.76
C LEU A 120 -1.69 4.33 -0.91
N GLU A 121 -2.45 4.41 0.17
CA GLU A 121 -3.90 4.35 0.10
C GLU A 121 -4.48 5.48 -0.74
N ASN A 122 -4.06 6.72 -0.51
CA ASN A 122 -4.59 7.86 -1.26
C ASN A 122 -4.12 7.90 -2.73
N GLY A 123 -2.96 7.31 -3.04
CA GLY A 123 -2.45 7.17 -4.40
C GLY A 123 -3.09 6.02 -5.18
N LEU A 124 -3.44 4.92 -4.51
CA LEU A 124 -3.88 3.70 -5.16
C LEU A 124 -5.40 3.47 -5.15
N LYS A 125 -6.10 4.00 -4.14
CA LYS A 125 -7.51 3.70 -3.92
C LYS A 125 -8.38 4.28 -5.02
N LYS A 126 -9.36 3.48 -5.46
CA LYS A 126 -10.40 3.94 -6.37
C LYS A 126 -11.12 5.13 -5.75
N LYS A 127 -11.02 6.30 -6.39
CA LYS A 127 -11.74 7.50 -5.95
C LYS A 127 -13.22 7.32 -6.30
N GLU A 128 -14.10 7.55 -5.32
CA GLU A 128 -15.50 7.77 -5.63
C GLU A 128 -15.58 9.03 -6.50
N GLN A 129 -16.15 8.91 -7.71
CA GLN A 129 -16.40 10.07 -8.55
C GLN A 129 -17.32 11.03 -7.78
N ARG A 130 -16.78 12.15 -7.30
CA ARG A 130 -17.60 13.24 -6.71
C ARG A 130 -18.51 13.94 -7.72
N VAL A 131 -18.57 13.48 -8.97
CA VAL A 131 -19.33 14.12 -10.04
C VAL A 131 -20.67 13.41 -10.20
N THR A 132 -21.68 13.77 -9.38
CA THR A 132 -23.10 13.87 -9.81
C THR A 132 -24.10 14.16 -8.69
N LYS A 133 -23.75 14.11 -7.39
CA LYS A 133 -24.72 14.49 -6.35
C LYS A 133 -24.99 16.01 -6.32
N GLU A 134 -23.98 16.85 -6.44
CA GLU A 134 -24.17 18.31 -6.35
C GLU A 134 -24.86 18.93 -7.59
N LEU A 135 -24.66 18.35 -8.78
CA LEU A 135 -25.35 18.79 -9.99
C LEU A 135 -26.81 18.32 -10.02
N GLY A 136 -27.11 17.11 -9.52
CA GLY A 136 -28.49 16.61 -9.40
C GLY A 136 -29.33 17.40 -8.41
N THR A 137 -28.76 17.75 -7.24
CA THR A 137 -29.47 18.53 -6.22
C THR A 137 -29.72 19.97 -6.67
N ARG A 138 -28.74 20.62 -7.32
CA ARG A 138 -28.92 21.99 -7.85
C ARG A 138 -29.95 22.06 -8.99
N PHE A 139 -30.03 21.04 -9.84
CA PHE A 139 -31.06 20.97 -10.89
C PHE A 139 -32.47 20.80 -10.31
N GLN A 140 -32.66 19.92 -9.32
CA GLN A 140 -33.98 19.71 -8.68
C GLN A 140 -34.46 20.94 -7.89
N GLU A 141 -33.57 21.65 -7.20
CA GLU A 141 -33.92 22.90 -6.50
C GLU A 141 -34.32 24.03 -7.47
N SER A 142 -33.68 24.09 -8.64
CA SER A 142 -33.98 25.06 -9.69
C SER A 142 -35.36 24.83 -10.34
N GLU A 143 -35.72 23.57 -10.62
CA GLU A 143 -37.04 23.24 -11.16
C GLU A 143 -38.17 23.47 -10.15
N THR A 144 -37.91 23.19 -8.87
CA THR A 144 -38.90 23.39 -7.79
C THR A 144 -39.19 24.87 -7.58
N ARG A 145 -38.16 25.73 -7.62
CA ARG A 145 -38.32 27.19 -7.55
C ARG A 145 -39.05 27.80 -8.75
N MET A 146 -38.86 27.24 -9.95
CA MET A 146 -39.57 27.68 -11.15
C MET A 146 -41.06 27.29 -11.14
N LYS A 147 -41.40 26.13 -10.57
CA LYS A 147 -42.79 25.67 -10.44
C LYS A 147 -43.55 26.43 -9.35
N SER A 148 -42.88 26.89 -8.29
CA SER A 148 -43.52 27.65 -7.20
C SER A 148 -43.84 29.11 -7.54
N HIS A 149 -43.27 29.67 -8.61
CA HIS A 149 -43.53 31.05 -9.06
C HIS A 149 -44.61 31.16 -10.15
N LYS A 150 -45.21 30.03 -10.55
CA LYS A 150 -46.25 29.96 -11.58
C LYS A 150 -47.66 29.68 -11.05
N VAL A 151 -47.86 29.73 -9.72
CA VAL A 151 -49.15 29.52 -9.04
C VAL A 151 -49.55 30.80 -8.31
#